data_AF-A0A522WR58-F1
#
_entry.id   AF-A0A522WR58-F1
#
_cell.length_a   1.000
_cell.length_b   1.000
_cell.length_c   1.000
_cell.angle_alpha   90.00
_cell.angle_beta   90.00
_cell.angle_gamma   90.00
#
_symmetry.space_group_name_H-M   'P 1'
#
loop_
_entity.id
_entity.type
_entity.pdbx_description
1 polymer ?
#
loop_
_entity_poly.entity_id
_entity_poly.type
_entity_poly.pdbx_seq_one_letter_code
_entity_poly.pdbx_strand_id
1 'polypeptide(L)'
;MAAKKKTDFYHTRNKICPNKKQAAELLGVDETEIERMDKEGAPVMAERLLRFWDRTYIACPGWDGWLFSRGALIHKNKRWRPETLLQMRKDMEKVDQLETELKQLYSVSGLVRITKKLLSKKMHSIKKRL
;
A
#
# COMPACT_ATOMS: atom_id res chain seq x y z
N MET A 1 -22.87 -34.90 -22.23
CA MET A 1 -21.48 -34.98 -21.75
C MET A 1 -21.43 -34.39 -20.34
N ALA A 2 -20.92 -35.13 -19.35
CA ALA A 2 -20.78 -34.59 -17.99
C ALA A 2 -19.69 -33.50 -17.98
N ALA A 3 -19.92 -32.40 -17.24
CA ALA A 3 -18.93 -31.33 -17.12
C ALA A 3 -17.64 -31.88 -16.47
N LYS A 4 -16.49 -31.60 -17.08
CA LYS A 4 -15.17 -32.03 -16.54
C LYS A 4 -15.01 -31.44 -15.14
N LYS A 5 -14.78 -32.30 -14.14
CA LYS A 5 -14.60 -31.89 -12.73
C LYS A 5 -13.42 -30.91 -12.64
N LYS A 6 -13.61 -29.82 -11.89
CA LYS A 6 -12.54 -28.83 -11.65
C LYS A 6 -11.43 -29.44 -10.79
N THR A 7 -10.20 -28.98 -11.01
CA THR A 7 -8.99 -29.48 -10.32
C THR A 7 -8.86 -28.87 -8.93
N ASP A 8 -8.08 -29.50 -8.04
CA ASP A 8 -7.80 -28.94 -6.72
C ASP A 8 -7.03 -27.61 -6.79
N PHE A 9 -6.15 -27.49 -7.79
CA PHE A 9 -5.48 -26.24 -8.13
C PHE A 9 -6.49 -25.14 -8.45
N TYR A 10 -7.50 -25.41 -9.29
CA TYR A 10 -8.55 -24.44 -9.61
C TYR A 10 -9.24 -23.93 -8.34
N HIS A 11 -9.60 -24.83 -7.43
CA HIS A 11 -10.25 -24.46 -6.18
C HIS A 11 -9.34 -23.64 -5.26
N THR A 12 -8.07 -24.03 -5.14
CA THR A 12 -7.05 -23.34 -4.33
C THR A 12 -6.77 -21.95 -4.88
N ARG A 13 -6.46 -21.85 -6.17
CA ARG A 13 -6.23 -20.59 -6.89
C ARG A 13 -7.44 -19.68 -6.77
N ASN A 14 -8.65 -20.16 -7.05
CA ASN A 14 -9.85 -19.32 -6.97
C ASN A 14 -10.11 -18.77 -5.56
N LYS A 15 -9.75 -19.53 -4.52
CA LYS A 15 -9.87 -19.08 -3.12
C LYS A 15 -8.83 -18.03 -2.73
N ILE A 16 -7.60 -18.16 -3.23
CA ILE A 16 -6.46 -17.34 -2.81
C ILE A 16 -6.21 -16.17 -3.76
N CYS A 17 -6.09 -16.46 -5.06
CA CYS A 17 -5.77 -15.54 -6.13
C CYS A 17 -6.76 -15.73 -7.32
N PRO A 18 -7.99 -15.19 -7.22
CA PRO A 18 -9.03 -15.41 -8.24
C PRO A 18 -8.69 -14.80 -9.60
N ASN A 19 -7.82 -13.80 -9.65
CA ASN A 19 -7.36 -13.18 -10.88
C ASN A 19 -6.23 -14.02 -11.52
N LYS A 20 -6.47 -14.53 -12.73
CA LYS A 20 -5.50 -15.37 -13.46
C LYS A 20 -4.20 -14.64 -13.77
N LYS A 21 -4.25 -13.36 -14.13
CA LYS A 21 -3.08 -12.53 -14.38
C LYS A 21 -2.17 -12.42 -13.15
N GLN A 22 -2.77 -12.21 -11.99
CA GLN A 22 -2.02 -12.16 -10.73
C GLN A 22 -1.47 -13.54 -10.32
N ALA A 23 -2.21 -14.61 -10.57
CA ALA A 23 -1.74 -15.97 -10.33
C ALA A 23 -0.57 -16.34 -11.25
N ALA A 24 -0.64 -15.93 -12.53
CA ALA A 24 0.42 -16.09 -13.52
C ALA A 24 1.70 -15.35 -13.08
N GLU A 25 1.57 -14.08 -12.68
CA GLU A 25 2.65 -13.28 -12.12
C GLU A 25 3.28 -13.92 -10.87
N LEU A 26 2.45 -14.35 -9.92
CA LEU A 26 2.91 -15.00 -8.68
C LEU A 26 3.68 -16.30 -8.93
N LEU A 27 3.23 -17.09 -9.91
CA LEU A 27 3.80 -18.39 -10.24
C LEU A 27 4.92 -18.31 -11.29
N GLY A 28 5.20 -17.13 -11.85
CA GLY A 28 6.21 -16.94 -12.87
C GLY A 28 5.87 -17.63 -14.20
N VAL A 29 4.58 -17.74 -14.53
CA VAL A 29 4.07 -18.37 -15.75
C VAL A 29 3.16 -17.41 -16.51
N ASP A 30 2.72 -17.78 -17.70
CA ASP A 30 1.72 -17.02 -18.45
C ASP A 30 0.28 -17.38 -18.03
N GLU A 31 -0.69 -16.57 -18.48
CA GLU A 31 -2.10 -16.82 -18.17
C GLU A 31 -2.63 -18.12 -18.80
N THR A 32 -2.10 -18.52 -19.97
CA THR A 32 -2.54 -19.74 -20.67
C THR A 32 -2.17 -21.01 -19.91
N GLU A 33 -1.03 -20.98 -19.22
CA GLU A 33 -0.52 -22.03 -18.38
C GLU A 33 -1.38 -22.18 -17.12
N ILE A 34 -1.83 -21.06 -16.53
CA ILE A 34 -2.82 -21.09 -15.44
C ILE A 34 -4.13 -21.74 -15.90
N GLU A 35 -4.59 -21.45 -17.11
CA GLU A 35 -5.81 -22.07 -17.65
C GLU A 35 -5.65 -23.57 -17.90
N ARG A 36 -4.46 -24.00 -18.33
CA ARG A 36 -4.10 -25.41 -18.45
C ARG A 36 -4.13 -26.08 -17.08
N MET A 37 -3.45 -25.50 -16.09
CA MET A 37 -3.41 -26.01 -14.71
C MET A 37 -4.79 -26.09 -14.05
N ASP A 38 -5.67 -25.12 -14.32
CA ASP A 38 -7.07 -25.11 -13.86
C ASP A 38 -7.90 -26.29 -14.44
N LYS A 39 -7.52 -26.82 -15.62
CA LYS A 39 -8.23 -27.91 -16.32
C LYS A 39 -7.60 -29.28 -16.13
N GLU A 40 -6.27 -29.34 -16.05
CA GLU A 40 -5.49 -30.58 -16.11
C GLU A 40 -4.81 -30.91 -14.77
N GLY A 41 -4.66 -29.91 -13.90
CA GLY A 41 -3.97 -30.00 -12.63
C GLY A 41 -2.64 -29.26 -12.69
N ALA A 42 -2.14 -28.85 -11.52
CA ALA A 42 -0.88 -28.15 -11.40
C ALA A 42 0.18 -29.02 -10.73
N PRO A 43 1.47 -28.75 -10.96
CA PRO A 43 2.52 -29.28 -10.11
C PRO A 43 2.28 -28.90 -8.64
N VAL A 44 2.59 -29.81 -7.73
CA VAL A 44 2.42 -29.61 -6.27
C VAL A 44 3.06 -28.31 -5.79
N MET A 45 4.18 -27.91 -6.39
CA MET A 45 4.88 -26.68 -6.02
C MET A 45 4.05 -25.41 -6.32
N ALA A 46 3.29 -25.39 -7.40
CA ALA A 46 2.45 -24.24 -7.75
C ALA A 46 1.34 -24.03 -6.71
N GLU A 47 0.70 -25.11 -6.24
CA GLU A 47 -0.27 -25.03 -5.14
C GLU A 47 0.36 -24.56 -3.83
N ARG A 48 1.58 -25.03 -3.52
CA ARG A 48 2.30 -24.61 -2.32
C ARG A 48 2.64 -23.12 -2.35
N LEU A 49 3.09 -22.61 -3.50
CA LEU A 49 3.37 -21.18 -3.68
C LEU A 49 2.12 -20.31 -3.51
N LEU A 50 0.99 -20.73 -4.10
CA LEU A 50 -0.30 -20.07 -3.87
C LEU A 50 -0.67 -20.07 -2.38
N ARG A 51 -0.52 -21.20 -1.69
CA ARG A 51 -0.80 -21.29 -0.24
C ARG A 51 0.14 -20.43 0.59
N PHE A 52 1.42 -20.35 0.23
CA PHE A 52 2.39 -19.48 0.90
C PHE A 52 2.05 -17.99 0.73
N TRP A 53 1.42 -17.63 -0.39
CA TRP A 53 0.89 -16.27 -0.59
C TRP A 53 -0.30 -15.93 0.33
N ASP A 54 -0.95 -16.93 0.92
CA ASP A 54 -2.07 -16.76 1.84
C ASP A 54 -1.66 -17.04 3.30
N ARG A 55 -1.63 -16.00 4.13
CA ARG A 55 -1.46 -16.06 5.59
C ARG A 55 -0.08 -16.56 6.07
N THR A 56 0.98 -15.92 5.59
CA THR A 56 2.34 -16.14 6.09
C THR A 56 2.61 -15.23 7.28
N TYR A 57 2.84 -15.82 8.45
CA TYR A 57 3.23 -15.09 9.66
C TYR A 57 4.67 -14.58 9.56
N ILE A 58 4.91 -13.39 10.10
CA ILE A 58 6.24 -12.78 10.13
C ILE A 58 6.92 -13.19 11.44
N ALA A 59 7.78 -14.22 11.39
CA ALA A 59 8.48 -14.77 12.54
C ALA A 59 9.77 -13.97 12.86
N CYS A 60 9.64 -12.67 13.09
CA CYS A 60 10.75 -11.78 13.43
C CYS A 60 10.43 -11.03 14.75
N PRO A 61 11.40 -10.84 15.67
CA PRO A 61 11.17 -10.06 16.89
C PRO A 61 10.59 -8.67 16.57
N GLY A 62 9.52 -8.29 17.28
CA GLY A 62 8.82 -7.02 17.05
C GLY A 62 7.74 -7.07 15.97
N TRP A 63 7.57 -8.20 15.29
CA TRP A 63 6.50 -8.45 14.30
C TRP A 63 5.44 -9.45 14.81
N ASP A 64 5.33 -9.61 16.12
CA ASP A 64 4.38 -10.52 16.74
C ASP A 64 2.93 -10.21 16.32
N GLY A 65 2.24 -11.24 15.84
CA GLY A 65 0.86 -11.13 15.36
C GLY A 65 0.70 -10.49 13.97
N TRP A 66 1.79 -10.12 13.30
CA TRP A 66 1.76 -9.66 11.91
C TRP A 66 1.80 -10.84 10.93
N LEU A 67 1.03 -10.73 9.87
CA LEU A 67 1.02 -11.70 8.77
C LEU A 67 0.86 -11.01 7.42
N PHE A 68 1.48 -11.59 6.40
CA PHE A 68 1.25 -11.28 5.00
C PHE A 68 0.18 -12.20 4.43
N SER A 69 -0.85 -11.61 3.82
CA SER A 69 -1.87 -12.36 3.08
C SER A 69 -2.27 -11.57 1.85
N ARG A 70 -2.13 -12.22 0.68
CA ARG A 70 -2.64 -11.71 -0.60
C ARG A 70 -2.13 -10.30 -0.91
N GLY A 71 -0.83 -10.09 -0.76
CA GLY A 71 -0.17 -8.79 -0.98
C GLY A 71 -0.52 -7.71 0.05
N ALA A 72 -1.20 -8.03 1.14
CA ALA A 72 -1.48 -7.09 2.22
C ALA A 72 -0.78 -7.53 3.51
N LEU A 73 -0.32 -6.53 4.26
CA LEU A 73 0.16 -6.70 5.61
C LEU A 73 -1.05 -6.63 6.56
N ILE A 74 -1.16 -7.55 7.51
CA ILE A 74 -2.31 -7.67 8.41
C ILE A 74 -1.81 -7.83 9.84
N HIS A 75 -2.49 -7.16 10.77
CA HIS A 75 -2.27 -7.31 12.21
C HIS A 75 -3.61 -7.10 12.92
N LYS A 76 -4.06 -8.14 13.62
CA LYS A 76 -5.42 -8.22 14.20
C LYS A 76 -6.48 -7.93 13.13
N ASN A 77 -7.33 -6.93 13.36
CA ASN A 77 -8.43 -6.55 12.45
C ASN A 77 -8.05 -5.48 11.42
N LYS A 78 -6.78 -5.05 11.39
CA LYS A 78 -6.30 -4.01 10.48
C LYS A 78 -5.57 -4.65 9.30
N ARG A 79 -5.83 -4.09 8.11
CA ARG A 79 -5.24 -4.52 6.84
C ARG A 79 -4.63 -3.32 6.14
N TRP A 80 -3.36 -3.43 5.79
CA TRP A 80 -2.63 -2.42 5.05
C TRP A 80 -2.25 -2.97 3.69
N ARG A 81 -2.74 -2.30 2.65
CA ARG A 81 -2.34 -2.58 1.26
C ARG A 81 -1.12 -1.74 0.89
N PRO A 82 -0.34 -2.13 -0.13
CA PRO A 82 0.82 -1.38 -0.57
C PRO A 82 0.50 0.10 -0.86
N GLU A 83 -0.66 0.38 -1.45
CA GLU A 83 -1.08 1.75 -1.77
C GLU A 83 -1.31 2.57 -0.50
N THR A 84 -1.90 1.97 0.54
CA THR A 84 -2.11 2.63 1.83
C THR A 84 -0.78 2.89 2.54
N LEU A 85 0.15 1.93 2.54
CA LEU A 85 1.47 2.09 3.16
C LEU A 85 2.27 3.21 2.45
N LEU A 86 2.23 3.24 1.12
CA LEU A 86 2.84 4.30 0.32
C LEU A 86 2.22 5.67 0.62
N GLN A 87 0.89 5.74 0.76
CA GLN A 87 0.23 6.99 1.09
C GLN A 87 0.59 7.47 2.50
N MET A 88 0.60 6.57 3.49
CA MET A 88 1.01 6.89 4.86
C MET A 88 2.43 7.46 4.89
N ARG A 89 3.36 6.91 4.10
CA ARG A 89 4.70 7.47 3.95
C ARG A 89 4.69 8.90 3.41
N LYS A 90 3.96 9.15 2.32
CA LYS A 90 3.84 10.49 1.74
C LYS A 90 3.23 11.49 2.71
N ASP A 91 2.26 11.04 3.50
CA ASP A 91 1.60 11.89 4.48
C ASP A 91 2.54 12.23 5.65
N MET A 92 3.35 11.27 6.12
CA MET A 92 4.41 11.54 7.11
C MET A 92 5.42 12.58 6.58
N GLU A 93 5.90 12.41 5.34
CA GLU A 93 6.84 13.35 4.71
C GLU A 93 6.25 14.78 4.63
N LYS A 94 4.96 14.90 4.35
CA LYS A 94 4.26 16.21 4.35
C LYS A 94 4.11 16.80 5.74
N VAL A 95 3.81 15.98 6.76
CA VAL A 95 3.71 16.44 8.14
C VAL A 95 5.06 16.98 8.59
N ASP A 96 6.16 16.27 8.33
CA ASP A 96 7.52 16.73 8.68
C ASP A 96 7.88 18.06 7.99
N GLN A 97 7.49 18.22 6.72
CA GLN A 97 7.66 19.48 6.00
C GLN A 97 6.87 20.62 6.65
N LEU A 98 5.59 20.40 6.92
CA LEU A 98 4.72 21.40 7.56
C LEU A 98 5.20 21.77 8.97
N GLU A 99 5.68 20.80 9.76
CA GLU A 99 6.27 21.05 11.07
C GLU A 99 7.54 21.91 10.98
N THR A 100 8.37 21.66 9.95
CA THR A 100 9.57 22.46 9.70
C THR A 100 9.20 23.88 9.30
N GLU A 101 8.21 24.07 8.42
CA GLU A 101 7.71 25.38 8.03
C GLU A 101 7.10 26.14 9.20
N LEU A 102 6.32 25.47 10.05
CA LEU A 102 5.78 26.06 11.28
C LEU A 102 6.91 26.53 12.21
N LYS A 103 7.92 25.69 12.46
CA LYS A 103 9.09 26.07 13.26
C LYS A 103 9.81 27.30 12.69
N GLN A 104 9.92 27.39 11.36
CA GLN A 104 10.51 28.56 10.71
C GLN A 104 9.63 29.82 10.85
N LEU A 105 8.31 29.71 10.73
CA LEU A 105 7.38 30.84 10.88
C LEU A 105 7.38 31.39 12.32
N TYR A 106 7.42 30.50 13.31
CA TYR A 106 7.49 30.86 14.73
C TYR A 106 8.90 31.24 15.21
N SER A 107 9.92 31.14 14.35
CA SER A 107 11.25 31.66 14.67
C SER A 107 11.25 33.20 14.74
N VAL A 108 12.22 33.77 15.48
CA VAL A 108 12.38 35.23 15.59
C VAL A 108 12.51 35.89 14.22
N SER A 109 13.25 35.28 13.30
CA SER A 109 13.38 35.77 11.92
C SER A 109 12.07 35.66 11.12
N GLY A 110 11.29 34.58 11.34
CA GLY A 110 9.96 34.40 10.79
C GLY A 110 8.97 35.48 11.25
N LEU A 111 8.92 35.73 12.56
CA LEU A 111 8.06 36.77 13.16
C LEU A 111 8.43 38.18 12.69
N VAL A 112 9.73 38.48 12.57
CA VAL A 112 10.23 39.76 12.00
C VAL A 112 9.80 39.92 10.54
N ARG A 113 9.81 38.85 9.75
CA ARG A 113 9.36 38.89 8.35
C ARG A 113 7.85 39.12 8.24
N ILE A 114 7.06 38.45 9.09
CA ILE A 114 5.60 38.62 9.15
C ILE A 114 5.23 40.05 9.56
N THR A 115 5.85 40.58 10.62
CA THR A 115 5.61 41.95 11.09
C THR A 115 6.00 43.00 10.05
N LYS A 116 7.15 42.87 9.38
CA LYS A 116 7.52 43.75 8.25
C LYS A 116 6.47 43.75 7.13
N LYS A 117 5.94 42.57 6.78
CA LYS A 117 4.93 42.43 5.73
C LYS A 117 3.57 43.03 6.13
N LEU A 118 3.19 42.92 7.40
CA LEU A 118 2.00 43.58 7.95
C LEU A 118 2.13 45.11 7.94
N LEU A 119 3.29 45.62 8.35
CA LEU A 119 3.60 47.05 8.37
C LEU A 119 3.58 47.65 6.96
N SER A 120 4.22 47.02 5.97
CA SER A 120 4.23 47.51 4.59
C SER A 120 2.83 47.53 3.98
N LYS A 121 2.01 46.51 4.24
CA LYS A 121 0.63 46.43 3.76
C LYS A 121 -0.26 47.51 4.38
N LYS A 122 -0.09 47.80 5.67
CA LYS A 122 -0.78 48.90 6.37
C LYS A 122 -0.39 50.26 5.81
N MET A 123 0.90 50.51 5.58
CA MET A 123 1.38 51.75 4.95
C MET A 123 0.83 51.95 3.54
N HIS A 124 0.77 50.89 2.73
CA HIS A 124 0.23 50.94 1.37
C HIS A 124 -1.29 51.21 1.35
N SER A 125 -2.03 50.69 2.34
CA SER A 125 -3.46 50.99 2.52
C SER A 125 -3.72 52.44 2.93
N ILE A 126 -2.83 53.06 3.71
CA ILE A 126 -2.97 54.46 4.15
C ILE A 126 -2.71 55.40 2.96
N LYS A 127 -1.69 55.13 2.15
CA LYS A 127 -1.39 55.92 0.94
C LYS A 127 -2.47 55.86 -0.15
N LYS A 128 -3.36 54.86 -0.13
CA LYS A 128 -4.51 54.77 -1.06
C LYS A 128 -5.76 55.52 -0.59
N ARG A 129 -5.79 56.00 0.66
CA ARG A 129 -6.92 56.73 1.26
C ARG A 129 -6.68 58.25 1.35
N LEU A 130 -5.47 58.71 1.02
CA LEU A 130 -5.08 60.11 0.83
C LEU A 130 -5.03 60.38 -0.67
#